data_AF-H6NEA1-F1
#
_entry.id   AF-H6NEA1-F1
#
_cell.length_a   1.000
_cell.length_b   1.000
_cell.length_c   1.000
_cell.angle_alpha   90.00
_cell.angle_beta   90.00
_cell.angle_gamma   90.00
#
_symmetry.space_group_name_H-M   'P 1'
#
loop_
_entity.id
_entity.type
_entity.pdbx_description
1 polymer ?
#
loop_
_entity_poly.entity_id
_entity_poly.type
_entity_poly.pdbx_seq_one_letter_code
_entity_poly.pdbx_strand_id
1 'polypeptide(L)' 'MFAGIAYRLGYLVMVAWLVFVFYGLAQADDWGGDGRSAAALLMFAAGLIVFPVYFVLVYGLGRLLSLRGKGRSR' A
#
# COMPACT_ATOMS: atom_id res chain seq x y z
N MET A 1 -15.90 1.40 -12.55
CA MET A 1 -14.87 2.36 -13.01
C MET A 1 -13.95 2.83 -11.88
N PHE A 2 -14.47 3.39 -10.78
CA PHE A 2 -13.68 3.91 -9.66
C PHE A 2 -12.74 2.89 -8.98
N ALA A 3 -13.20 1.65 -8.72
CA ALA A 3 -12.37 0.63 -8.06
C ALA A 3 -11.11 0.25 -8.87
N GLY A 4 -11.19 0.29 -10.21
CA GLY A 4 -10.03 0.00 -11.06
C GLY A 4 -8.97 1.10 -11.02
N ILE A 5 -9.37 2.37 -10.95
CA ILE A 5 -8.46 3.50 -10.80
C ILE A 5 -7.80 3.47 -9.41
N ALA A 6 -8.59 3.22 -8.36
CA ALA A 6 -8.06 3.08 -7.00
C ALA A 6 -7.02 1.96 -6.91
N TYR A 7 -7.26 0.80 -7.51
CA TYR A 7 -6.28 -0.29 -7.57
C TYR A 7 -4.97 0.12 -8.23
N ARG A 8 -5.03 0.82 -9.37
CA ARG A 8 -3.83 1.29 -10.09
C ARG A 8 -3.04 2.31 -9.29
N LEU A 9 -3.73 3.26 -8.65
CA LEU A 9 -3.09 4.26 -7.78
C LEU A 9 -2.43 3.59 -6.58
N GLY A 10 -3.11 2.65 -5.91
CA GLY A 10 -2.52 1.88 -4.82
C GLY A 10 -1.26 1.13 -5.25
N TYR A 11 -1.25 0.57 -6.47
CA TYR A 11 -0.08 -0.11 -7.02
C TYR A 11 1.09 0.83 -7.25
N LEU A 12 0.85 2.02 -7.83
CA LEU A 12 1.88 3.03 -8.03
C LEU A 12 2.49 3.50 -6.70
N VAL A 13 1.64 3.75 -5.69
CA VAL A 13 2.09 4.15 -4.36
C VAL A 13 2.89 3.03 -3.68
N MET A 14 2.46 1.77 -3.82
CA MET A 14 3.19 0.61 -3.30
C MET A 14 4.58 0.48 -3.92
N VAL A 15 4.68 0.64 -5.24
CA VAL A 15 5.97 0.60 -5.94
C VAL A 15 6.88 1.75 -5.51
N ALA A 16 6.36 2.97 -5.44
CA ALA A 16 7.12 4.12 -4.95
C ALA A 16 7.61 3.93 -3.51
N TRP A 17 6.76 3.36 -2.65
CA TRP A 17 7.12 3.02 -1.27
C TRP A 17 8.21 1.95 -1.21
N LEU A 18 8.14 0.89 -2.03
CA LEU A 18 9.19 -0.13 -2.09
C LEU A 18 10.53 0.50 -2.47
N VAL A 19 10.55 1.35 -3.50
CA VAL A 19 11.76 2.08 -3.92
C VAL A 19 12.32 2.91 -2.76
N PHE A 20 11.45 3.61 -2.02
CA PHE A 20 11.85 4.40 -0.86
C PHE A 20 12.45 3.55 0.27
N VAL A 21 11.84 2.41 0.60
CA VAL A 21 12.37 1.50 1.62
C VAL A 21 13.72 0.93 1.20
N PHE A 22 13.85 0.45 -0.03
CA PHE A 22 15.13 -0.09 -0.52
C PHE A 22 16.24 0.96 -0.52
N TYR A 23 15.93 2.20 -0.90
CA TYR A 23 16.85 3.32 -0.80
C TYR A 23 17.26 3.62 0.65
N GLY A 24 16.29 3.60 1.58
CA GLY A 24 16.55 3.80 3.00
C GLY A 24 17.41 2.70 3.63
N LEU A 25 17.19 1.44 3.22
CA LEU A 25 18.01 0.30 3.67
C LEU A 25 19.41 0.34 3.08
N ALA A 26 19.56 0.68 1.80
CA ALA A 26 20.87 0.75 1.14
C ALA A 26 21.79 1.83 1.76
N GLN A 27 21.22 2.92 2.26
CA GLN A 27 21.98 3.98 2.92
C GLN A 27 22.10 3.81 4.44
N ALA A 28 21.47 2.78 5.01
CA ALA A 28 21.53 2.56 6.45
C ALA A 28 22.96 2.23 6.93
N ASP A 29 23.75 1.54 6.11
CA ASP A 29 25.15 1.18 6.42
C ASP A 29 26.11 2.37 6.22
N ASP A 30 25.86 3.24 5.24
CA ASP A 30 26.76 4.36 4.89
C ASP A 30 26.63 5.57 5.82
N TRP A 31 25.54 5.66 6.59
CA TRP A 31 25.18 6.88 7.35
C TRP A 31 25.44 6.84 8.86
N GLY A 32 26.12 5.80 9.37
CA GLY A 32 26.77 5.81 10.69
C GLY A 32 25.91 6.18 11.90
N GLY A 33 24.62 5.79 11.94
CA GLY A 33 23.72 6.19 13.02
C GLY A 33 22.71 5.13 13.42
N ASP A 34 22.82 4.66 14.68
CA ASP A 34 22.14 3.51 15.30
C ASP A 34 20.59 3.52 15.28
N GLY A 35 19.93 4.58 14.79
CA GLY A 35 18.47 4.70 14.78
C GLY A 35 17.80 4.62 13.41
N ARG A 36 18.55 4.80 12.31
CA ARG A 36 17.93 4.95 10.97
C ARG A 36 17.60 3.62 10.31
N SER A 37 18.42 2.60 10.53
CA SER A 37 18.13 1.21 10.17
C SER A 37 16.85 0.72 10.85
N ALA A 38 16.68 1.01 12.14
CA ALA A 38 15.45 0.71 12.87
C ALA A 38 14.24 1.45 12.28
N ALA A 39 14.38 2.73 11.93
CA ALA A 39 13.32 3.50 11.28
C ALA A 39 12.94 2.92 9.90
N ALA A 40 13.92 2.53 9.07
CA ALA A 40 13.67 1.91 7.78
C ALA A 40 12.94 0.56 7.91
N LEU A 41 13.32 -0.26 8.90
CA LEU A 41 12.66 -1.53 9.21
C LEU A 41 11.22 -1.34 9.71
N LEU A 42 10.98 -0.34 10.56
CA LEU A 42 9.62 0.01 11.00
C LEU A 42 8.76 0.48 9.83
N MET A 43 9.32 1.29 8.94
CA MET A 43 8.62 1.78 7.75
C MET A 43 8.33 0.65 6.75
N PHE A 44 9.24 -0.33 6.64
CA PHE A 44 9.04 -1.57 5.90
C PHE A 44 7.87 -2.39 6.49
N ALA A 45 7.90 -2.64 7.80
CA ALA A 45 6.85 -3.39 8.49
C ALA A 45 5.48 -2.70 8.37
N ALA A 46 5.44 -1.38 8.48
CA ALA A 46 4.21 -0.60 8.35
C ALA A 46 3.58 -0.79 6.96
N GLY A 47 4.34 -0.67 5.87
CA GLY A 47 3.79 -0.88 4.53
C GLY A 47 3.34 -2.31 4.29
N LEU A 48 4.01 -3.30 4.88
CA LEU A 48 3.59 -4.70 4.81
C LEU A 48 2.18 -4.94 5.39
N ILE A 49 1.73 -4.08 6.32
CA ILE A 49 0.37 -4.14 6.88
C ILE A 49 -0.57 -3.22 6.10
N VAL A 50 -0.15 -1.99 5.82
CA VAL A 50 -1.00 -0.95 5.20
C VAL A 50 -1.42 -1.33 3.80
N PHE A 51 -0.52 -1.85 2.95
CA PHE A 51 -0.87 -2.16 1.56
C PHE A 51 -1.86 -3.33 1.43
N PRO A 52 -1.69 -4.48 2.11
CA PRO A 52 -2.71 -5.53 2.09
C PRO A 52 -4.07 -5.05 2.58
N VAL A 53 -4.11 -4.30 3.68
CA VAL A 53 -5.37 -3.71 4.20
C VAL A 53 -6.01 -2.80 3.15
N TYR A 54 -5.23 -1.92 2.52
CA TYR A 54 -5.71 -1.05 1.45
C TYR A 54 -6.34 -1.84 0.30
N PHE A 55 -5.63 -2.86 -0.23
CA PHE A 55 -6.15 -3.64 -1.36
C PHE A 55 -7.40 -4.44 -1.00
N VAL A 56 -7.46 -5.01 0.20
CA VAL A 56 -8.65 -5.72 0.70
C VAL A 56 -9.84 -4.77 0.79
N LEU A 57 -9.65 -3.57 1.34
CA LEU A 57 -10.71 -2.56 1.44
C LEU A 57 -11.21 -2.09 0.07
N VAL A 58 -10.29 -1.81 -0.86
CA VAL A 58 -10.65 -1.39 -2.23
C VAL A 58 -11.44 -2.50 -2.94
N TYR A 59 -11.00 -3.74 -2.81
CA TYR A 59 -11.71 -4.91 -3.36
C TYR A 59 -13.10 -5.07 -2.72
N GLY A 60 -13.17 -5.06 -1.39
CA GLY A 60 -14.42 -5.22 -0.63
C GLY A 60 -15.44 -4.14 -0.95
N LEU A 61 -15.02 -2.88 -1.01
CA LEU A 61 -15.87 -1.76 -1.37
C LEU A 61 -16.35 -1.88 -2.83
N GLY A 62 -15.45 -2.23 -3.75
CA GLY A 62 -15.80 -2.50 -5.15
C GLY A 62 -16.88 -3.58 -5.28
N ARG A 63 -16.73 -4.68 -4.54
CA ARG A 63 -17.70 -5.78 -4.49
C ARG A 63 -19.04 -5.35 -3.90
N LEU A 64 -19.04 -4.62 -2.79
CA LEU A 64 -20.24 -4.12 -2.14
C LEU A 64 -21.06 -3.21 -3.07
N LEU A 65 -20.39 -2.27 -3.73
CA LEU A 65 -21.03 -1.35 -4.67
C LEU A 65 -21.61 -2.11 -5.88
N SER A 66 -20.92 -3.13 -6.38
CA SER A 66 -21.42 -3.98 -7.46
C SER A 66 -22.67 -4.76 -7.08
N LEU A 67 -22.75 -5.28 -5.85
CA LEU A 67 -23.92 -6.02 -5.36
C LEU A 67 -25.12 -5.09 -5.17
N ARG A 68 -24.90 -3.89 -4.61
CA ARG A 68 -25.96 -2.88 -4.39
C ARG A 68 -26.58 -2.38 -5.71
N GLY A 69 -25.79 -2.29 -6.78
CA GLY A 69 -26.30 -1.94 -8.11
C GLY A 69 -27.23 -3.00 -8.72
N LYS A 70 -26.98 -4.28 -8.44
CA LYS A 70 -27.75 -5.41 -9.01
C LYS A 70 -29.15 -5.54 -8.39
N GLY A 71 -29.29 -5.22 -7.10
CA GLY A 71 -30.57 -5.29 -6.38
C GLY A 71 -31.57 -4.17 -6.68
N ARG A 72 -31.16 -3.11 -7.41
CA ARG A 72 -32.00 -1.93 -7.71
C ARG A 72 -32.68 -1.99 -9.08
N SER A 73 -32.50 -3.10 -9.83
CA SER A 73 -33.03 -3.30 -11.18
C SER A 73 -34.24 -4.25 -11.25
N ARG A 74 -34.82 -4.59 -10.09
CA ARG A 74 -36.10 -5.30 -9.95
C ARG A 74 -37.08 -4.38 -9.24
#